data_AF-A0A2D5GWK4-F1
#
_entry.id   AF-A0A2D5GWK4-F1
#
_cell.length_a   1.000
_cell.length_b   1.000
_cell.length_c   1.000
_cell.angle_alpha   90.00
_cell.angle_beta   90.00
_cell.angle_gamma   90.00
#
_symmetry.space_group_name_H-M   'P 1'
#
loop_
_entity.id
_entity.type
_entity.pdbx_description
1 polymer ?
#
loop_
_entity_poly.entity_id
_entity_poly.type
_entity_poly.pdbx_seq_one_letter_code
_entity_poly.pdbx_strand_id
1 'polypeptide(L)'
;MNFSSNLAPPRQHAGSPFSISEKKKPWSLWISALTLLWLVAVVYGMSTLWQYQSTPGQTALTASDWPSESERTFNSMRPTLVMFAHPRCPCTAASLSELAKIMSLGPERVDARILFFKSSAFPEGWEKTNLWKTASAIPGVTLISDLDGTTASLFHATTSGYTLLYDTQGKLLFHGGITGSRGHAGDNVGRSAIESILLQGSTEQDETFTFGCPLLGERNDDRQGGL
;
A
#
# COMPACT_ATOMS: atom_id res chain seq x y z
N MET A 1 -45.66 -98.52 32.89
CA MET A 1 -45.77 -98.78 31.43
C MET A 1 -45.11 -97.63 30.69
N ASN A 2 -44.14 -97.96 29.85
CA ASN A 2 -43.39 -97.06 28.96
C ASN A 2 -44.30 -96.42 27.89
N PHE A 3 -44.00 -95.19 27.44
CA PHE A 3 -43.41 -94.98 26.10
C PHE A 3 -42.97 -93.52 25.87
N SER A 4 -41.82 -93.40 25.21
CA SER A 4 -41.08 -92.19 24.84
C SER A 4 -41.77 -91.33 23.76
N SER A 5 -41.40 -90.05 23.71
CA SER A 5 -41.04 -89.39 22.44
C SER A 5 -40.13 -88.17 22.67
N ASN A 6 -38.99 -88.16 21.98
CA ASN A 6 -38.10 -87.01 21.77
C ASN A 6 -38.65 -86.14 20.63
N LEU A 7 -38.46 -84.81 20.68
CA LEU A 7 -38.30 -83.91 19.53
C LEU A 7 -37.81 -82.51 20.00
N ALA A 8 -36.91 -81.92 19.21
CA ALA A 8 -36.01 -80.77 19.51
C ALA A 8 -36.63 -79.36 19.21
N PRO A 9 -35.83 -78.29 19.01
CA PRO A 9 -35.13 -77.38 19.95
C PRO A 9 -35.71 -75.93 19.91
N PRO A 10 -35.08 -74.88 20.50
CA PRO A 10 -34.36 -73.99 19.58
C PRO A 10 -33.05 -73.39 20.12
N ARG A 11 -32.19 -73.13 19.13
CA ARG A 11 -30.93 -72.39 19.20
C ARG A 11 -31.16 -70.90 19.41
N GLN A 12 -30.29 -70.31 20.24
CA GLN A 12 -29.67 -68.99 20.12
C GLN A 12 -30.52 -67.88 19.50
N HIS A 13 -31.14 -67.06 20.35
CA HIS A 13 -31.47 -65.69 19.94
C HIS A 13 -30.17 -64.90 19.82
N ALA A 14 -29.74 -64.73 18.57
CA ALA A 14 -28.76 -63.75 18.16
C ALA A 14 -29.10 -62.39 18.77
N GLY A 15 -28.17 -61.83 19.56
CA GLY A 15 -28.22 -60.43 19.94
C GLY A 15 -28.25 -59.59 18.67
N SER A 16 -29.30 -58.79 18.51
CA SER A 16 -29.36 -57.76 17.48
C SER A 16 -28.14 -56.83 17.61
N PRO A 17 -27.48 -56.43 16.52
CA PRO A 17 -26.40 -55.47 16.59
C PRO A 17 -26.97 -54.15 17.13
N PHE A 18 -26.34 -53.61 18.17
CA PHE A 18 -26.61 -52.27 18.68
C PHE A 18 -26.29 -51.28 17.55
N SER A 19 -27.31 -50.93 16.76
CA SER A 19 -27.22 -49.88 15.74
C SER A 19 -27.15 -48.54 16.49
N ILE A 20 -25.94 -48.04 16.74
CA ILE A 20 -25.73 -46.66 17.14
C ILE A 20 -26.06 -45.80 15.91
N SER A 21 -27.31 -45.37 15.83
CA SER A 21 -27.70 -44.27 14.96
C SER A 21 -26.99 -43.02 15.45
N GLU A 22 -25.85 -42.68 14.84
CA GLU A 22 -25.28 -41.34 14.96
C GLU A 22 -26.26 -40.34 14.35
N LYS A 23 -27.24 -39.90 15.13
CA LYS A 23 -28.04 -38.73 14.80
C LYS A 23 -27.06 -37.55 14.79
N LYS A 24 -26.60 -37.14 13.60
CA LYS A 24 -25.83 -35.91 13.41
C LYS A 24 -26.61 -34.79 14.08
N LYS A 25 -26.13 -34.38 15.26
CA LYS A 25 -26.82 -33.43 16.14
C LYS A 25 -26.99 -32.14 15.33
N PRO A 26 -28.17 -31.49 15.31
CA PRO A 26 -28.40 -30.28 14.51
C PRO A 26 -27.39 -29.17 14.85
N TRP A 27 -26.86 -29.17 16.07
CA TRP A 27 -25.72 -28.37 16.53
C TRP A 27 -24.47 -28.45 15.63
N SER A 28 -24.14 -29.64 15.08
CA SER A 28 -23.00 -29.79 14.16
C SER A 28 -23.24 -29.11 12.82
N LEU A 29 -24.49 -29.06 12.34
CA LEU A 29 -24.83 -28.33 11.11
C LEU A 29 -24.76 -26.82 11.34
N TRP A 30 -25.23 -26.33 12.49
CA TRP A 30 -25.12 -24.91 12.87
C TRP A 30 -23.67 -24.46 13.02
N ILE A 31 -22.82 -25.26 13.66
CA ILE A 31 -21.38 -24.97 13.74
C ILE A 31 -20.77 -24.93 12.34
N SER A 32 -21.03 -25.94 11.49
CA SER A 32 -20.48 -25.94 10.12
C SER A 32 -20.96 -24.73 9.31
N ALA A 33 -22.22 -24.32 9.44
CA ALA A 33 -22.75 -23.14 8.78
C ALA A 33 -22.10 -21.84 9.30
N LEU A 34 -21.94 -21.69 10.61
CA LEU A 34 -21.24 -20.55 11.21
C LEU A 34 -19.77 -20.50 10.81
N THR A 35 -19.08 -21.65 10.78
CA THR A 35 -17.69 -21.75 10.33
C THR A 35 -17.57 -21.40 8.85
N LEU A 36 -18.48 -21.89 7.99
CA LEU A 36 -18.51 -21.53 6.57
C LEU A 36 -18.76 -20.03 6.37
N LEU A 37 -19.74 -19.46 7.10
CA LEU A 37 -20.02 -18.03 7.05
C LEU A 37 -18.82 -17.21 7.49
N TRP A 38 -18.15 -17.61 8.58
CA TRP A 38 -16.93 -16.97 9.06
C TRP A 38 -15.79 -17.08 8.05
N LEU A 39 -15.57 -18.25 7.43
CA LEU A 39 -14.57 -18.44 6.39
C LEU A 39 -14.86 -17.56 5.17
N VAL A 40 -16.11 -17.47 4.73
CA VAL A 40 -16.52 -16.58 3.63
C VAL A 40 -16.25 -15.13 3.99
N ALA A 41 -16.59 -14.68 5.21
CA ALA A 41 -16.31 -13.33 5.68
C ALA A 41 -14.80 -13.02 5.74
N VAL A 42 -13.98 -13.98 6.19
CA VAL A 42 -12.51 -13.85 6.21
C VAL A 42 -11.93 -13.77 4.80
N VAL A 43 -12.34 -14.66 3.90
CA VAL A 43 -11.89 -14.66 2.50
C VAL A 43 -12.28 -13.35 1.81
N TYR A 44 -13.52 -12.88 2.02
CA TYR A 44 -14.00 -11.61 1.50
C TYR A 44 -13.21 -10.41 2.05
N GLY A 45 -13.00 -10.37 3.37
CA GLY A 45 -12.21 -9.32 4.02
C GLY A 45 -10.76 -9.29 3.54
N MET A 46 -10.13 -10.45 3.40
CA MET A 46 -8.76 -10.58 2.88
C MET A 46 -8.67 -10.14 1.42
N SER A 47 -9.65 -10.53 0.59
CA SER A 47 -9.71 -10.11 -0.81
C SER A 47 -9.87 -8.59 -0.95
N THR A 48 -10.73 -7.98 -0.11
CA THR A 48 -10.94 -6.52 -0.10
C THR A 48 -9.66 -5.78 0.32
N LEU A 49 -8.96 -6.26 1.36
CA LEU A 49 -7.71 -5.67 1.81
C LEU A 49 -6.60 -5.80 0.77
N TRP A 50 -6.49 -6.97 0.13
CA TRP A 50 -5.55 -7.19 -0.96
C TRP A 50 -5.79 -6.22 -2.11
N GLN A 51 -7.04 -6.11 -2.56
CA GLN A 51 -7.42 -5.17 -3.62
C GLN A 51 -7.04 -3.74 -3.24
N TYR A 52 -7.34 -3.31 -2.02
CA TYR A 52 -6.94 -1.98 -1.56
C TYR A 52 -5.42 -1.79 -1.64
N GLN A 53 -4.63 -2.74 -1.14
CA GLN A 53 -3.16 -2.67 -1.15
C GLN A 53 -2.56 -2.67 -2.55
N SER A 54 -3.16 -3.41 -3.48
CA SER A 54 -2.68 -3.57 -4.86
C SER A 54 -3.29 -2.57 -5.84
N THR A 55 -4.24 -1.73 -5.42
CA THR A 55 -4.83 -0.70 -6.29
C THR A 55 -3.94 0.55 -6.27
N PRO A 56 -3.36 0.94 -7.41
CA PRO A 56 -2.60 2.18 -7.52
C PRO A 56 -3.43 3.39 -7.13
N GLY A 57 -2.76 4.43 -6.63
CA GLY A 57 -3.36 5.77 -6.58
C GLY A 57 -3.55 6.32 -7.99
N GLN A 58 -4.28 7.42 -8.09
CA GLN A 58 -4.51 8.07 -9.38
C GLN A 58 -3.17 8.58 -9.94
N THR A 59 -2.86 8.23 -11.18
CA THR A 59 -1.70 8.78 -11.91
C THR A 59 -2.20 9.92 -12.80
N ALA A 60 -1.63 11.11 -12.66
CA ALA A 60 -1.84 12.20 -13.59
C ALA A 60 -0.69 12.27 -14.61
N LEU A 61 -0.93 12.94 -15.75
CA LEU A 61 0.12 13.20 -16.74
C LEU A 61 1.28 13.93 -16.06
N THR A 62 2.49 13.39 -16.12
CA THR A 62 3.64 13.96 -15.39
C THR A 62 4.31 15.07 -16.19
N ALA A 63 4.80 16.11 -15.51
CA ALA A 63 5.59 17.15 -16.14
C ALA A 63 6.95 16.59 -16.60
N SER A 64 7.15 16.46 -17.91
CA SER A 64 8.39 15.97 -18.53
C SER A 64 9.59 16.89 -18.28
N ASP A 65 9.31 18.17 -18.01
CA ASP A 65 10.28 19.20 -17.66
C ASP A 65 9.99 19.72 -16.25
N TRP A 66 11.03 20.18 -15.56
CA TRP A 66 10.87 20.87 -14.29
C TRP A 66 9.93 22.08 -14.47
N PRO A 67 8.84 22.20 -13.70
CA PRO A 67 7.87 23.28 -13.86
C PRO A 67 8.52 24.66 -13.71
N SER A 68 8.35 25.53 -14.71
CA SER A 68 8.94 26.87 -14.73
C SER A 68 8.36 27.80 -13.65
N GLU A 69 7.13 27.50 -13.24
CA GLU A 69 6.35 28.18 -12.21
C GLU A 69 6.72 27.72 -10.80
N SER A 70 7.56 26.69 -10.66
CA SER A 70 8.07 26.26 -9.36
C SER A 70 8.98 27.34 -8.79
N GLU A 71 8.64 27.85 -7.60
CA GLU A 71 9.48 28.79 -6.84
C GLU A 71 10.88 28.22 -6.57
N ARG A 72 11.03 26.90 -6.58
CA ARG A 72 12.31 26.22 -6.39
C ARG A 72 12.82 25.66 -7.70
N THR A 73 14.12 25.86 -7.95
CA THR A 73 14.82 25.31 -9.11
C THR A 73 15.37 23.92 -8.82
N PHE A 74 15.56 23.11 -9.85
CA PHE A 74 16.35 21.88 -9.76
C PHE A 74 17.82 22.19 -9.45
N ASN A 75 18.56 21.17 -9.06
CA ASN A 75 20.00 21.24 -8.82
C ASN A 75 20.77 21.02 -10.14
N SER A 76 21.62 21.98 -10.51
CA SER A 76 22.39 21.92 -11.75
C SER A 76 23.66 21.07 -11.69
N MET A 77 24.04 20.56 -10.51
CA MET A 77 25.25 19.75 -10.31
C MET A 77 24.97 18.26 -10.09
N ARG A 78 23.77 17.91 -9.65
CA ARG A 78 23.34 16.51 -9.45
C ARG A 78 21.84 16.35 -9.69
N PRO A 79 21.38 15.14 -10.02
CA PRO A 79 19.95 14.86 -10.18
C PRO A 79 19.12 15.29 -8.97
N THR A 80 17.91 15.80 -9.22
CA THR A 80 16.97 16.25 -8.18
C THR A 80 15.85 15.24 -8.02
N LEU A 81 15.73 14.64 -6.84
CA LEU A 81 14.67 13.71 -6.50
C LEU A 81 13.61 14.42 -5.67
N VAL A 82 12.36 14.36 -6.10
CA VAL A 82 11.23 15.04 -5.47
C VAL A 82 10.21 13.99 -5.05
N MET A 83 9.89 13.90 -3.77
CA MET A 83 8.85 13.01 -3.26
C MET A 83 7.74 13.81 -2.57
N PHE A 84 6.50 13.56 -2.95
CA PHE A 84 5.32 14.16 -2.32
C PHE A 84 4.74 13.23 -1.27
N ALA A 85 4.47 13.76 -0.09
CA ALA A 85 4.07 12.98 1.07
C ALA A 85 2.89 13.61 1.81
N HIS A 86 1.91 12.79 2.21
CA HIS A 86 0.90 13.22 3.16
C HIS A 86 1.41 12.97 4.60
N PRO A 87 1.39 13.98 5.49
CA PRO A 87 2.02 13.89 6.81
C PRO A 87 1.32 12.93 7.79
N ARG A 88 0.13 12.43 7.47
CA ARG A 88 -0.65 11.50 8.31
C ARG A 88 -1.02 10.20 7.61
N CYS A 89 -0.54 9.99 6.39
CA CYS A 89 -0.83 8.73 5.68
C CYS A 89 0.14 7.64 6.19
N PRO A 90 -0.35 6.49 6.69
CA PRO A 90 0.53 5.41 7.14
C PRO A 90 1.38 4.82 6.01
N CYS A 91 0.92 4.89 4.74
CA CYS A 91 1.68 4.40 3.59
C CYS A 91 2.98 5.17 3.36
N THR A 92 3.05 6.46 3.76
CA THR A 92 4.24 7.30 3.64
C THR A 92 5.47 6.71 4.32
N ALA A 93 5.29 5.97 5.42
CA ALA A 93 6.39 5.35 6.15
C ALA A 93 7.23 4.41 5.26
N ALA A 94 6.56 3.61 4.43
CA ALA A 94 7.23 2.69 3.52
C ALA A 94 8.04 3.47 2.45
N SER A 95 7.46 4.49 1.84
CA SER A 95 8.17 5.34 0.87
C SER A 95 9.38 6.02 1.50
N LEU A 96 9.29 6.49 2.75
CA LEU A 96 10.43 7.06 3.47
C LEU A 96 11.54 6.02 3.71
N SER A 97 11.19 4.77 4.03
CA SER A 97 12.18 3.69 4.18
C SER A 97 12.90 3.38 2.86
N GLU A 98 12.19 3.38 1.73
CA GLU A 98 12.80 3.16 0.42
C GLU A 98 13.66 4.36 -0.02
N LEU A 99 13.20 5.59 0.26
CA LEU A 99 14.00 6.79 0.05
C LEU A 99 15.30 6.79 0.86
N ALA A 100 15.27 6.32 2.11
CA ALA A 100 16.47 6.20 2.93
C ALA A 100 17.52 5.26 2.32
N LYS A 101 17.08 4.20 1.62
CA LYS A 101 17.99 3.30 0.88
C LYS A 101 18.62 4.02 -0.32
N ILE A 102 17.84 4.78 -1.08
CA ILE A 102 18.38 5.62 -2.17
C ILE A 102 19.42 6.60 -1.63
N MET A 103 19.13 7.27 -0.50
CA MET A 103 20.05 8.23 0.12
C MET A 103 21.32 7.58 0.68
N SER A 104 21.33 6.26 0.90
CA SER A 104 22.53 5.54 1.32
C SER A 104 23.63 5.48 0.24
N LEU A 105 23.27 5.76 -1.03
CA LEU A 105 24.24 5.88 -2.13
C LEU A 105 25.18 7.09 -1.99
N GLY A 106 24.79 8.07 -1.15
CA GLY A 106 25.57 9.28 -0.87
C GLY A 106 24.82 10.57 -1.21
N PRO A 107 24.82 11.59 -0.33
CA PRO A 107 24.12 12.87 -0.56
C PRO A 107 24.70 13.70 -1.72
N GLU A 108 25.90 13.37 -2.19
CA GLU A 108 26.51 13.97 -3.38
C GLU A 108 25.90 13.46 -4.69
N ARG A 109 25.23 12.30 -4.68
CA ARG A 109 24.68 11.68 -5.89
C ARG A 109 23.29 12.21 -6.26
N VAL A 110 22.54 12.69 -5.28
CA VAL A 110 21.16 13.12 -5.50
C VAL A 110 20.78 14.23 -4.52
N ASP A 111 20.11 15.27 -5.03
CA ASP A 111 19.45 16.29 -4.23
C ASP A 111 18.00 15.84 -3.94
N ALA A 112 17.78 15.21 -2.79
CA ALA A 112 16.47 14.69 -2.41
C ALA A 112 15.64 15.71 -1.63
N ARG A 113 14.40 15.90 -2.05
CA ARG A 113 13.44 16.86 -1.50
C ARG A 113 12.12 16.17 -1.21
N ILE A 114 11.63 16.32 0.01
CA ILE A 114 10.36 15.75 0.45
C ILE A 114 9.39 16.89 0.72
N LEU A 115 8.29 16.91 -0.02
CA LEU A 115 7.23 17.90 0.10
C LEU A 115 6.07 17.30 0.89
N PHE A 116 5.92 17.73 2.13
CA PHE A 116 4.81 17.35 2.99
C PHE A 116 3.62 18.28 2.77
N PHE A 117 2.47 17.72 2.41
CA PHE A 117 1.23 18.48 2.31
C PHE A 117 0.90 19.18 3.64
N LYS A 118 0.59 20.47 3.57
CA LYS A 118 0.12 21.28 4.69
C LYS A 118 -1.08 22.10 4.24
N SER A 119 -2.28 21.84 4.75
CA SER A 119 -3.40 22.75 4.48
C SER A 119 -3.32 24.02 5.34
N SER A 120 -3.63 25.17 4.73
CA SER A 120 -3.80 26.45 5.44
C SER A 120 -4.95 26.44 6.44
N ALA A 121 -5.90 25.51 6.32
CA ALA A 121 -7.01 25.34 7.27
C ALA A 121 -6.56 24.79 8.62
N PHE A 122 -5.36 24.21 8.71
CA PHE A 122 -4.81 23.67 9.96
C PHE A 122 -3.72 24.59 10.55
N PRO A 123 -3.50 24.54 11.88
CA PRO A 123 -2.47 25.34 12.54
C PRO A 123 -1.06 25.06 12.01
N GLU A 124 -0.14 26.00 12.26
CA GLU A 124 1.27 25.82 11.95
C GLU A 124 1.84 24.54 12.59
N GLY A 125 2.64 23.79 11.83
CA GLY A 125 3.27 22.57 12.31
C GLY A 125 2.34 21.36 12.30
N TRP A 126 1.11 21.48 11.81
CA TRP A 126 0.21 20.33 11.62
C TRP A 126 0.89 19.21 10.83
N GLU A 127 1.66 19.52 9.79
CA GLU A 127 2.39 18.57 8.97
C GLU A 127 3.58 17.89 9.68
N LYS A 128 4.06 18.46 10.80
CA LYS A 128 5.28 18.01 11.51
C LYS A 128 5.00 16.83 12.45
N THR A 129 4.49 15.73 11.89
CA THR A 129 4.16 14.50 12.61
C THR A 129 5.41 13.63 12.86
N ASN A 130 5.20 12.40 13.36
CA ASN A 130 6.29 11.41 13.43
C ASN A 130 6.90 11.11 12.05
N LEU A 131 6.12 11.18 10.97
CA LEU A 131 6.65 10.98 9.61
C LEU A 131 7.62 12.09 9.20
N TRP A 132 7.34 13.35 9.58
CA TRP A 132 8.29 14.44 9.39
C TRP A 132 9.59 14.20 10.16
N LYS A 133 9.50 13.74 11.42
CA LYS A 133 10.68 13.41 12.23
C LYS A 133 11.50 12.29 11.61
N THR A 134 10.85 11.22 11.17
CA THR A 134 11.50 10.12 10.45
C THR A 134 12.19 10.61 9.19
N ALA A 135 11.52 11.43 8.39
CA ALA A 135 12.10 12.02 7.18
C ALA A 135 13.31 12.90 7.51
N SER A 136 13.25 13.70 8.57
CA SER A 136 14.35 14.61 8.98
C SER A 136 15.60 13.87 9.47
N ALA A 137 15.45 12.60 9.85
CA ALA A 137 16.56 11.75 10.25
C ALA A 137 17.31 11.12 9.07
N ILE A 138 16.78 11.23 7.84
CA ILE A 138 17.44 10.73 6.63
C ILE A 138 18.55 11.72 6.24
N PRO A 139 19.83 11.30 6.14
CA PRO A 139 20.90 12.20 5.76
C PRO A 139 20.71 12.77 4.34
N GLY A 140 20.93 14.08 4.19
CA GLY A 140 20.96 14.75 2.89
C GLY A 140 19.60 15.10 2.28
N VAL A 141 18.48 14.82 2.96
CA VAL A 141 17.15 15.21 2.46
C VAL A 141 16.77 16.62 2.91
N THR A 142 16.10 17.36 2.02
CA THR A 142 15.48 18.64 2.35
C THR A 142 13.98 18.45 2.56
N LEU A 143 13.46 18.87 3.71
CA LEU A 143 12.01 18.85 3.99
C LEU A 143 11.36 20.19 3.68
N ILE A 144 10.20 20.14 3.05
CA ILE A 144 9.45 21.32 2.60
C ILE A 144 7.99 21.11 2.96
N SER A 145 7.35 22.14 3.52
CA SER A 145 5.90 22.16 3.67
C SER A 145 5.28 22.69 2.38
N ASP A 146 4.43 21.89 1.74
CA ASP A 146 3.70 22.26 0.53
C ASP A 146 2.32 22.80 0.91
N LEU A 147 2.22 24.12 0.98
CA LEU A 147 1.03 24.81 1.44
C LEU A 147 -0.10 24.61 0.44
N ASP A 148 -1.21 24.03 0.90
CA ASP A 148 -2.39 23.68 0.10
C ASP A 148 -2.10 22.87 -1.18
N GLY A 149 -0.94 22.19 -1.23
CA GLY A 149 -0.56 21.36 -2.37
C GLY A 149 -0.25 22.15 -3.64
N THR A 150 0.19 23.42 -3.53
CA THR A 150 0.51 24.25 -4.70
C THR A 150 1.62 23.62 -5.55
N THR A 151 2.67 23.10 -4.92
CA THR A 151 3.78 22.45 -5.63
C THR A 151 3.34 21.08 -6.13
N ALA A 152 2.62 20.30 -5.32
CA ALA A 152 2.05 19.04 -5.77
C ALA A 152 1.20 19.23 -7.05
N SER A 153 0.43 20.31 -7.13
CA SER A 153 -0.36 20.65 -8.31
C SER A 153 0.49 20.94 -9.54
N LEU A 154 1.63 21.64 -9.39
CA LEU A 154 2.56 21.92 -10.51
C LEU A 154 3.23 20.66 -11.06
N PHE A 155 3.56 19.71 -10.17
CA PHE A 155 4.16 18.43 -10.55
C PHE A 155 3.12 17.35 -10.85
N HIS A 156 1.83 17.71 -10.84
CA HIS A 156 0.70 16.81 -11.06
C HIS A 156 0.68 15.61 -10.08
N ALA A 157 1.21 15.82 -8.88
CA ALA A 157 1.24 14.84 -7.81
C ALA A 157 -0.10 14.77 -7.07
N THR A 158 -0.75 13.62 -7.13
CA THR A 158 -2.07 13.38 -6.50
C THR A 158 -2.00 12.34 -5.38
N THR A 159 -0.94 11.53 -5.34
CA THR A 159 -0.84 10.34 -4.47
C THR A 159 0.38 10.43 -3.55
N SER A 160 0.19 10.13 -2.27
CA SER A 160 1.29 10.12 -1.29
C SER A 160 2.31 9.04 -1.61
N GLY A 161 3.59 9.40 -1.61
CA GLY A 161 4.70 8.54 -2.03
C GLY A 161 5.06 8.67 -3.51
N TYR A 162 4.34 9.50 -4.26
CA TYR A 162 4.69 9.82 -5.65
C TYR A 162 6.04 10.54 -5.69
N THR A 163 6.92 10.04 -6.53
CA THR A 163 8.34 10.39 -6.59
C THR A 163 8.75 10.66 -8.03
N LEU A 164 9.52 11.71 -8.24
CA LEU A 164 10.09 12.08 -9.53
C LEU A 164 11.59 12.27 -9.40
N LEU A 165 12.34 11.89 -10.43
CA LEU A 165 13.76 12.18 -10.56
C LEU A 165 13.97 13.04 -11.81
N TYR A 166 14.65 14.17 -11.64
CA TYR A 166 15.05 15.05 -12.73
C TYR A 166 16.57 15.08 -12.85
N ASP A 167 17.08 15.23 -14.07
CA ASP A 167 18.50 15.43 -14.34
C ASP A 167 18.98 16.84 -13.96
N THR A 168 20.25 17.14 -14.26
CA THR A 168 20.88 18.44 -13.99
C THR A 168 20.43 19.56 -14.93
N GLN A 169 19.59 19.26 -15.91
CA GLN A 169 18.98 20.20 -16.85
C GLN A 169 17.46 20.34 -16.62
N GLY A 170 16.91 19.65 -15.61
CA GLY A 170 15.49 19.64 -15.31
C GLY A 170 14.66 18.73 -16.22
N LYS A 171 15.27 17.76 -16.92
CA LYS A 171 14.56 16.73 -17.68
C LYS A 171 14.17 15.56 -16.79
N LEU A 172 12.94 15.06 -16.94
CA LEU A 172 12.46 13.92 -16.18
C LEU A 172 13.22 12.64 -16.57
N LEU A 173 13.74 11.94 -15.57
CA LEU A 173 14.43 10.65 -15.69
C LEU A 173 13.60 9.48 -15.13
N PHE A 174 12.75 9.75 -14.14
CA PHE A 174 11.86 8.76 -13.55
C PHE A 174 10.62 9.42 -12.94
N HIS A 175 9.47 8.75 -12.98
CA HIS A 175 8.32 9.11 -12.16
C HIS A 175 7.52 7.89 -11.69
N GLY A 176 6.95 7.96 -10.50
CA GLY A 176 6.10 6.89 -9.97
C GLY A 176 6.24 6.66 -8.48
N GLY A 177 5.92 5.44 -8.06
CA GLY A 177 6.08 5.00 -6.68
C GLY A 177 7.38 4.22 -6.48
N ILE A 178 7.99 4.41 -5.31
CA ILE A 178 9.19 3.67 -4.88
C ILE A 178 8.86 2.53 -3.91
N THR A 179 7.65 1.98 -4.00
CA THR A 179 7.15 0.87 -3.17
C THR A 179 6.35 -0.10 -4.03
N GLY A 180 6.38 -1.39 -3.74
CA GLY A 180 5.63 -2.41 -4.51
C GLY A 180 4.13 -2.43 -4.23
N SER A 181 3.70 -1.93 -3.07
CA SER A 181 2.29 -1.85 -2.66
C SER A 181 2.10 -0.86 -1.50
N ARG A 182 0.84 -0.58 -1.13
CA ARG A 182 0.53 0.39 -0.06
C ARG A 182 1.15 -0.02 1.27
N GLY A 183 2.01 0.83 1.83
CA GLY A 183 2.58 0.64 3.16
C GLY A 183 3.55 -0.53 3.28
N HIS A 184 4.06 -1.05 2.16
CA HIS A 184 5.02 -2.15 2.14
C HIS A 184 6.40 -1.68 1.67
N ALA A 185 7.39 -1.83 2.55
CA ALA A 185 8.80 -1.65 2.22
C ALA A 185 9.40 -3.00 1.80
N GLY A 186 10.36 -2.99 0.87
CA GLY A 186 10.93 -4.20 0.29
C GLY A 186 11.42 -3.98 -1.14
N ASP A 187 11.80 -5.07 -1.80
CA ASP A 187 12.21 -5.04 -3.19
C ASP A 187 11.09 -4.52 -4.07
N ASN A 188 11.40 -3.53 -4.89
CA ASN A 188 10.44 -2.88 -5.75
C ASN A 188 11.15 -2.25 -6.95
N VAL A 189 10.41 -2.14 -8.06
CA VAL A 189 10.96 -1.69 -9.33
C VAL A 189 11.32 -0.20 -9.30
N GLY A 190 10.52 0.64 -8.63
CA GLY A 190 10.73 2.10 -8.64
C GLY A 190 12.03 2.53 -7.96
N ARG A 191 12.34 1.94 -6.78
CA ARG A 191 13.63 2.16 -6.13
C ARG A 191 14.79 1.66 -7.00
N SER A 192 14.69 0.44 -7.52
CA SER A 192 15.75 -0.15 -8.37
C SER A 192 15.99 0.68 -9.63
N ALA A 193 14.94 1.25 -10.23
CA ALA A 193 15.05 2.15 -11.38
C ALA A 193 15.84 3.42 -11.03
N ILE A 194 15.50 4.10 -9.93
CA ILE A 194 16.22 5.28 -9.45
C ILE A 194 17.68 4.94 -9.14
N GLU A 195 17.95 3.84 -8.43
CA GLU A 195 19.31 3.41 -8.12
C GLU A 195 20.12 3.12 -9.39
N SER A 196 19.53 2.45 -10.40
CA SER A 196 20.17 2.20 -11.69
C SER A 196 20.48 3.51 -12.44
N ILE A 197 19.54 4.46 -12.48
CA ILE A 197 19.79 5.78 -13.09
C ILE A 197 20.96 6.48 -12.38
N LEU A 198 20.98 6.49 -11.05
CA LEU A 198 22.01 7.19 -10.27
C LEU A 198 23.40 6.53 -10.33
N LEU A 199 23.45 5.21 -10.52
CA LEU A 199 24.70 4.44 -10.55
C LEU A 199 25.25 4.21 -11.95
N GLN A 200 24.37 4.02 -12.93
CA GLN A 200 24.70 3.56 -14.29
C GLN A 200 24.30 4.57 -15.37
N GLY A 201 23.45 5.56 -15.05
CA GLY A 201 22.97 6.56 -15.99
C GLY A 201 21.80 6.11 -16.86
N SER A 202 21.25 4.92 -16.63
CA SER A 202 20.11 4.37 -17.39
C SER A 202 19.25 3.42 -16.56
N THR A 203 18.03 3.16 -17.04
CA THR A 203 17.10 2.15 -16.50
C THR A 203 16.32 1.52 -17.65
N GLU A 204 15.82 0.30 -17.44
CA GLU A 204 14.87 -0.34 -18.35
C GLU A 204 13.43 0.17 -18.13
N GLN A 205 13.16 0.74 -16.96
CA GLN A 205 11.85 1.23 -16.57
C GLN A 205 11.99 2.58 -15.85
N ASP A 206 11.45 3.63 -16.44
CA ASP A 206 11.43 5.01 -15.95
C ASP A 206 10.06 5.42 -15.35
N GLU A 207 9.04 4.57 -15.47
CA GLU A 207 7.72 4.77 -14.90
C GLU A 207 7.25 3.61 -14.01
N THR A 208 6.68 3.92 -12.84
CA THR A 208 5.99 2.92 -12.00
C THR A 208 4.68 3.44 -11.42
N PHE A 209 3.81 2.50 -11.00
CA PHE A 209 2.62 2.85 -10.21
C PHE A 209 2.98 3.37 -8.83
N THR A 210 2.15 4.30 -8.33
CA THR A 210 2.25 4.80 -6.95
C THR A 210 1.15 4.22 -6.10
N PHE A 211 1.51 3.72 -4.91
CA PHE A 211 0.57 3.09 -3.99
C PHE A 211 0.47 3.90 -2.70
N GLY A 212 -0.54 4.78 -2.62
CA GLY A 212 -0.72 5.64 -1.45
C GLY A 212 -2.08 6.31 -1.40
N CYS A 213 -2.37 6.97 -0.28
CA CYS A 213 -3.59 7.77 -0.12
C CYS A 213 -3.50 9.06 -0.95
N PRO A 214 -4.64 9.70 -1.28
CA PRO A 214 -4.67 11.03 -1.89
C PRO A 214 -3.86 12.05 -1.08
N LEU A 215 -3.09 12.92 -1.75
CA LEU A 215 -2.27 13.97 -1.14
C LEU A 215 -3.12 15.13 -0.63
N LEU A 216 -3.96 15.65 -1.51
CA LEU A 216 -5.02 16.58 -1.16
C LEU A 216 -6.09 15.67 -0.58
N GLY A 217 -6.20 15.59 0.76
CA GLY A 217 -7.20 14.76 1.43
C GLY A 217 -8.56 14.90 0.75
N GLU A 218 -9.34 13.81 0.64
CA GLU A 218 -10.53 13.74 -0.22
C GLU A 218 -11.26 15.08 -0.29
N ARG A 219 -11.11 15.76 -1.43
CA ARG A 219 -12.00 16.85 -1.77
C ARG A 219 -13.33 16.15 -1.90
N ASN A 220 -14.18 16.20 -0.88
CA ASN A 220 -15.56 15.78 -1.01
C ASN A 220 -16.12 16.62 -2.15
N ASP A 221 -16.20 16.00 -3.33
CA ASP A 221 -16.94 16.52 -4.47
C ASP A 221 -18.43 16.27 -4.20
N ASP A 222 -18.92 16.68 -3.02
CA ASP A 222 -20.34 16.83 -2.70
C ASP A 222 -20.84 18.15 -3.32
N ARG A 223 -20.64 18.29 -4.62
CA ARG A 223 -21.36 19.23 -5.47
C ARG A 223 -21.82 18.54 -6.75
N GLN A 224 -22.72 17.58 -6.60
CA GLN A 224 -23.87 17.31 -7.48
C GLN A 224 -24.66 16.12 -6.90
N GLY A 225 -25.97 16.15 -6.70
CA GLY A 225 -26.97 17.01 -7.31
C GLY A 225 -28.09 17.41 -6.36
N GLY A 226 -28.46 18.68 -6.46
CA GLY A 226 -29.86 19.05 -6.36
C GLY A 226 -30.52 18.72 -7.70
N LEU A 227 -31.57 17.91 -7.62
CA LEU A 227 -32.90 18.15 -8.20
C LEU A 227 -33.91 17.47 -7.25
#